data_AF-A0A931EHU3-F1
#
_entry.id   AF-A0A931EHU3-F1
#
_cell.length_a   1.000
_cell.length_b   1.000
_cell.length_c   1.000
_cell.angle_alpha   90.00
_cell.angle_beta   90.00
_cell.angle_gamma   90.00
#
_symmetry.space_group_name_H-M   'P 1'
#
loop_
_entity.id
_entity.type
_entity.pdbx_description
1 polymer ?
#
loop_
_entity_poly.entity_id
_entity_poly.type
_entity_poly.pdbx_seq_one_letter_code
_entity_poly.pdbx_strand_id
1 'polypeptide(L)'
;MIFSLEKAPTLGEVGQLQRLKAAGVAVADTTVLLGLETEFYQLGNLAEQLNRTFAGVFGARLDEEKLEAASTQAEKLLRESYMLPERSDAVKAALPSRQLLVRYAAEPPFSLEVGKQEALWALKRLWASRWQVDAVLDRAPELAPPEVPSLIQAVGNGLDLDDALSERASQILGEAVRVWVSSGQVVRVGG
;
A
#
# COMPACT_ATOMS: atom_id res chain seq x y z
N MET A 1 -2.49 -12.03 2.70
CA MET A 1 -1.70 -12.55 3.83
C MET A 1 -1.02 -11.42 4.59
N ILE A 2 -0.76 -11.62 5.89
CA ILE A 2 -0.35 -10.59 6.88
C ILE A 2 0.96 -11.04 7.53
N PHE A 3 2.01 -10.22 7.47
CA PHE A 3 3.34 -10.58 7.93
C PHE A 3 3.96 -9.48 8.81
N SER A 4 4.84 -9.86 9.74
CA SER A 4 5.85 -8.91 10.25
C SER A 4 6.91 -8.69 9.18
N LEU A 5 7.60 -7.56 9.24
CA LEU A 5 8.64 -7.21 8.27
C LEU A 5 9.64 -8.34 8.00
N GLU A 6 10.14 -9.02 9.04
CA GLU A 6 11.17 -10.06 8.93
C GLU A 6 10.68 -11.35 8.27
N LYS A 7 9.37 -11.60 8.32
CA LYS A 7 8.73 -12.81 7.80
C LYS A 7 8.05 -12.60 6.45
N ALA A 8 7.97 -11.36 5.99
CA ALA A 8 7.39 -11.03 4.71
C ALA A 8 8.30 -11.50 3.56
N PRO A 9 7.73 -11.83 2.38
CA PRO A 9 8.54 -12.06 1.18
C PRO A 9 9.47 -10.88 0.88
N THR A 10 10.74 -11.19 0.59
CA THR A 10 11.79 -10.21 0.30
C THR A 10 11.61 -9.65 -1.12
N LEU A 11 10.83 -8.58 -1.25
CA LEU A 11 10.50 -7.95 -2.53
C LEU A 11 10.68 -6.43 -2.44
N GLY A 12 11.33 -5.82 -3.44
CA GLY A 12 11.50 -4.37 -3.56
C GLY A 12 11.90 -3.69 -2.25
N GLU A 13 11.15 -2.64 -1.87
CA GLU A 13 11.38 -1.89 -0.64
C GLU A 13 11.31 -2.76 0.63
N VAL A 14 10.41 -3.76 0.69
CA VAL A 14 10.32 -4.66 1.86
C VAL A 14 11.66 -5.37 2.08
N GLY A 15 12.30 -5.84 1.00
CA GLY A 15 13.62 -6.45 1.07
C GLY A 15 14.73 -5.46 1.45
N GLN A 16 14.64 -4.19 1.03
CA GLN A 16 15.57 -3.15 1.46
C GLN A 16 15.45 -2.88 2.97
N LEU A 17 14.22 -2.71 3.48
CA LEU A 17 13.94 -2.52 4.90
C LEU A 17 14.42 -3.72 5.75
N GLN A 18 14.22 -4.95 5.27
CA GLN A 18 14.75 -6.16 5.92
C GLN A 18 16.28 -6.13 6.00
N ARG A 19 16.98 -5.80 4.91
CA ARG A 19 18.46 -5.70 4.87
C ARG A 19 18.98 -4.63 5.83
N LEU A 20 18.35 -3.45 5.85
CA LEU A 20 18.72 -2.38 6.78
C LEU A 20 18.54 -2.83 8.24
N LYS A 21 17.42 -3.47 8.56
CA LYS A 21 17.17 -4.01 9.90
C LYS A 21 18.21 -5.07 10.29
N ALA A 22 18.55 -5.98 9.39
CA ALA A 22 19.58 -6.99 9.60
C ALA A 22 20.99 -6.38 9.81
N ALA A 23 21.26 -5.22 9.20
CA ALA A 23 22.48 -4.45 9.39
C ALA A 23 22.47 -3.57 10.67
N GLY A 24 21.48 -3.72 11.54
CA GLY A 24 21.36 -3.00 12.80
C GLY A 24 20.85 -1.56 12.66
N VAL A 25 20.29 -1.19 11.52
CA VAL A 25 19.58 0.08 11.36
C VAL A 25 18.20 -0.04 12.03
N ALA A 26 17.81 0.97 12.79
CA ALA A 26 16.48 1.01 13.39
C ALA A 26 15.44 1.20 12.29
N VAL A 27 14.56 0.20 12.11
CA VAL A 27 13.45 0.23 11.15
C VAL A 27 12.14 0.19 11.93
N ALA A 28 11.17 1.00 11.50
CA ALA A 28 9.86 1.10 12.14
C ALA A 28 9.14 -0.26 12.15
N ASP A 29 8.36 -0.51 13.20
CA ASP A 29 7.54 -1.72 13.31
C ASP A 29 6.56 -1.74 12.14
N THR A 30 6.74 -2.69 11.21
CA THR A 30 6.06 -2.72 9.92
C THR A 30 5.28 -4.02 9.77
N THR A 31 3.97 -3.89 9.59
CA THR A 31 3.07 -4.96 9.16
C THR A 31 2.95 -4.90 7.65
N VAL A 32 3.32 -5.99 6.98
CA VAL A 32 3.31 -6.14 5.53
C VAL A 32 2.08 -6.94 5.12
N LEU A 33 1.27 -6.39 4.22
CA LEU A 33 0.10 -7.03 3.63
C LEU A 33 0.41 -7.36 2.18
N LEU A 34 0.44 -8.65 1.85
CA LEU A 34 0.68 -9.15 0.50
C LEU A 34 -0.29 -10.31 0.22
N GLY A 35 -0.99 -10.30 -0.91
CA GLY A 35 -2.06 -11.23 -1.26
C GLY A 35 -3.41 -10.92 -0.59
N LEU A 36 -3.46 -10.00 0.38
CA LEU A 36 -4.73 -9.67 1.05
C LEU A 36 -5.64 -8.83 0.14
N GLU A 37 -5.07 -7.90 -0.61
CA GLU A 37 -5.82 -7.10 -1.59
C GLU A 37 -6.35 -8.01 -2.73
N THR A 38 -5.53 -8.94 -3.22
CA THR A 38 -5.94 -9.95 -4.21
C THR A 38 -7.10 -10.81 -3.69
N GLU A 39 -7.00 -11.32 -2.46
CA GLU A 39 -8.09 -12.05 -1.81
C GLU A 39 -9.35 -11.17 -1.71
N PHE A 40 -9.21 -9.90 -1.36
CA PHE A 40 -10.32 -8.95 -1.28
C PHE A 40 -11.03 -8.76 -2.63
N TYR A 41 -10.30 -8.64 -3.75
CA TYR A 41 -10.90 -8.55 -5.09
C TYR A 41 -11.65 -9.81 -5.53
N GLN A 42 -11.28 -10.98 -4.99
CA GLN A 42 -11.92 -12.26 -5.31
C GLN A 42 -13.25 -12.47 -4.56
N LEU A 43 -13.52 -11.65 -3.54
CA LEU A 43 -14.76 -11.76 -2.75
C LEU A 43 -15.93 -11.03 -3.43
N GLY A 44 -17.14 -11.53 -3.21
CA GLY A 44 -18.38 -10.84 -3.58
C GLY A 44 -18.53 -10.52 -5.08
N ASN A 45 -17.89 -11.30 -5.96
CA ASN A 45 -17.81 -11.04 -7.40
C ASN A 45 -17.24 -9.65 -7.74
N LEU A 46 -16.44 -9.05 -6.86
CA LEU A 46 -15.95 -7.68 -7.03
C LEU A 46 -15.16 -7.52 -8.33
N ALA A 47 -14.26 -8.46 -8.64
CA ALA A 47 -13.52 -8.45 -9.90
C ALA A 47 -14.44 -8.43 -11.15
N GLU A 48 -15.54 -9.19 -11.14
CA GLU A 48 -16.49 -9.18 -12.24
C GLU A 48 -17.28 -7.86 -12.32
N GLN A 49 -17.72 -7.34 -11.17
CA GLN A 49 -18.40 -6.04 -11.10
C GLN A 49 -17.52 -4.90 -11.63
N LEU A 50 -16.22 -4.92 -11.31
CA LEU A 50 -15.24 -3.97 -11.82
C LEU A 50 -15.07 -4.11 -13.35
N ASN A 51 -14.91 -5.32 -13.86
CA ASN A 51 -14.82 -5.55 -15.31
C ASN A 51 -16.06 -5.04 -16.06
N ARG A 52 -17.25 -5.28 -15.52
CA ARG A 52 -18.51 -4.74 -16.08
C ARG A 52 -18.57 -3.21 -16.01
N THR A 53 -18.03 -2.62 -14.95
CA THR A 53 -18.00 -1.16 -14.74
C THR A 53 -17.17 -0.44 -15.81
N PHE A 54 -16.06 -1.05 -16.26
CA PHE A 54 -15.20 -0.50 -17.31
C PHE A 54 -15.51 -1.02 -18.73
N ALA A 55 -16.61 -1.76 -18.90
CA ALA A 55 -16.98 -2.33 -20.19
C ALA A 55 -17.21 -1.21 -21.23
N GLY A 56 -16.45 -1.24 -22.32
CA GLY A 56 -16.55 -0.25 -23.40
C GLY A 56 -15.89 1.09 -23.11
N VAL A 57 -15.13 1.24 -22.01
CA VAL A 57 -14.26 2.42 -21.76
C VAL A 57 -13.03 2.38 -22.68
N PHE A 58 -12.37 1.22 -22.73
CA PHE A 58 -11.17 0.98 -23.54
C PHE A 58 -11.55 0.38 -24.90
N GLY A 59 -12.00 1.24 -25.82
CA GLY A 59 -12.31 0.88 -27.20
C GLY A 59 -11.27 1.37 -28.21
N ALA A 60 -11.67 1.56 -29.47
CA ALA A 60 -10.81 2.15 -30.50
C ALA A 60 -10.40 3.61 -30.19
N ARG A 61 -11.16 4.29 -29.33
CA ARG A 61 -10.83 5.57 -28.70
C ARG A 61 -11.23 5.48 -27.23
N LEU A 62 -10.46 6.13 -26.37
CA LEU A 62 -10.81 6.29 -24.96
C LEU A 62 -12.04 7.18 -24.84
N ASP A 63 -13.01 6.76 -24.05
CA ASP A 63 -14.20 7.53 -23.69
C ASP A 63 -13.98 8.14 -22.30
N GLU A 64 -13.56 9.40 -22.25
CA GLU A 64 -13.15 10.09 -21.02
C GLU A 64 -14.31 10.22 -20.00
N GLU A 65 -15.52 10.54 -20.47
CA GLU A 65 -16.71 10.63 -19.60
C GLU A 65 -17.05 9.28 -18.99
N LYS A 66 -16.99 8.19 -19.77
CA LYS A 66 -17.20 6.84 -19.23
C LYS A 66 -16.08 6.41 -18.29
N LEU A 67 -14.84 6.81 -18.56
CA LEU A 67 -13.71 6.53 -17.67
C LEU A 67 -13.93 7.17 -16.31
N GLU A 68 -14.26 8.45 -16.25
CA GLU A 68 -14.52 9.17 -14.99
C GLU A 68 -15.68 8.54 -14.20
N ALA A 69 -16.77 8.21 -14.89
CA ALA A 69 -17.92 7.54 -14.28
C ALA A 69 -17.57 6.14 -13.76
N ALA A 70 -16.82 5.35 -14.55
CA ALA A 70 -16.38 4.01 -14.18
C ALA A 70 -15.42 4.03 -12.99
N SER A 71 -14.45 4.95 -12.97
CA SER A 71 -13.54 5.17 -11.84
C SER A 71 -14.28 5.51 -10.55
N THR A 72 -15.21 6.47 -10.61
CA THR A 72 -16.03 6.86 -9.45
C THR A 72 -16.83 5.68 -8.91
N GLN A 73 -17.44 4.89 -9.80
CA GLN A 73 -18.22 3.71 -9.42
C GLN A 73 -17.33 2.60 -8.84
N ALA A 74 -16.13 2.39 -9.39
CA ALA A 74 -15.18 1.40 -8.89
C ALA A 74 -14.66 1.76 -7.48
N GLU A 75 -14.30 3.03 -7.25
CA GLU A 75 -13.94 3.52 -5.92
C GLU A 75 -15.06 3.31 -4.90
N LYS A 76 -16.32 3.52 -5.31
CA LYS A 76 -17.48 3.23 -4.47
C LYS A 76 -17.61 1.74 -4.19
N LEU A 77 -17.51 0.88 -5.20
CA LEU A 77 -17.58 -0.58 -5.06
C LEU A 77 -16.54 -1.10 -4.06
N LEU A 78 -15.30 -0.63 -4.12
CA LEU A 78 -14.25 -1.04 -3.17
C LEU A 78 -14.55 -0.58 -1.74
N ARG A 79 -15.04 0.66 -1.58
CA ARG A 79 -15.37 1.19 -0.24
C ARG A 79 -16.55 0.47 0.39
N GLU A 80 -17.53 0.05 -0.40
CA GLU A 80 -18.73 -0.66 0.06
C GLU A 80 -18.51 -2.18 0.19
N SER A 81 -17.55 -2.74 -0.55
CA SER A 81 -17.20 -4.15 -0.47
C SER A 81 -16.66 -4.53 0.90
N TYR A 82 -17.07 -5.67 1.39
CA TYR A 82 -16.71 -6.12 2.72
C TYR A 82 -15.43 -6.98 2.70
N MET A 83 -14.53 -6.70 3.64
CA MET A 83 -13.40 -7.59 3.94
C MET A 83 -13.89 -8.62 4.97
N LEU A 84 -13.59 -9.90 4.77
CA LEU A 84 -13.92 -10.97 5.72
C LEU A 84 -13.58 -10.56 7.17
N PRO A 85 -14.44 -10.87 8.16
CA PRO A 85 -14.24 -10.40 9.52
C PRO A 85 -12.95 -10.96 10.09
N GLU A 86 -12.64 -12.22 9.79
CA GLU A 86 -11.43 -12.90 10.27
C GLU A 86 -10.16 -12.21 9.75
N ARG A 87 -10.20 -11.67 8.53
CA ARG A 87 -9.08 -10.90 7.95
C ARG A 87 -8.97 -9.53 8.59
N SER A 88 -10.09 -8.83 8.75
CA SER A 88 -10.15 -7.54 9.41
C SER A 88 -9.60 -7.63 10.85
N ASP A 89 -10.00 -8.67 11.58
CA ASP A 89 -9.56 -8.93 12.95
C ASP A 89 -8.09 -9.33 13.02
N ALA A 90 -7.62 -10.18 12.10
CA ALA A 90 -6.20 -10.54 12.02
C ALA A 90 -5.30 -9.32 11.72
N VAL A 91 -5.73 -8.41 10.85
CA VAL A 91 -4.99 -7.15 10.60
C VAL A 91 -4.94 -6.33 11.88
N LYS A 92 -6.08 -6.05 12.53
CA LYS A 92 -6.13 -5.27 13.78
C LYS A 92 -5.29 -5.89 14.90
N ALA A 93 -5.27 -7.22 15.00
CA ALA A 93 -4.47 -7.93 15.98
C ALA A 93 -2.96 -7.75 15.76
N ALA A 94 -2.52 -7.66 14.51
CA ALA A 94 -1.12 -7.44 14.15
C ALA A 94 -0.64 -5.99 14.34
N LEU A 95 -1.54 -5.03 14.49
CA LEU A 95 -1.18 -3.61 14.60
C LEU A 95 -0.88 -3.19 16.05
N PRO A 96 0.12 -2.33 16.29
CA PRO A 96 0.33 -1.70 17.59
C PRO A 96 -0.70 -0.58 17.85
N SER A 97 -0.84 -0.18 19.11
CA SER A 97 -1.67 0.97 19.51
C SER A 97 -0.84 2.26 19.51
N ARG A 98 -0.45 2.71 18.30
CA ARG A 98 0.32 3.94 18.04
C ARG A 98 -0.23 4.64 16.80
N GLN A 99 0.35 5.77 16.41
CA GLN A 99 0.09 6.34 15.09
C GLN A 99 0.61 5.39 14.00
N LEU A 100 -0.23 5.15 13.00
CA LEU A 100 -0.03 4.17 11.93
C LEU A 100 0.01 4.88 10.59
N LEU A 101 1.11 4.74 9.87
CA LEU A 101 1.23 5.13 8.48
C LEU A 101 0.75 3.99 7.59
N VAL A 102 -0.23 4.27 6.74
CA VAL A 102 -0.71 3.34 5.70
C VAL A 102 -0.18 3.82 4.35
N ARG A 103 0.40 2.92 3.55
CA ARG A 103 0.87 3.19 2.18
C ARG A 103 1.12 1.90 1.40
N TYR A 104 1.37 2.00 0.10
CA TYR A 104 2.03 0.93 -0.64
C TYR A 104 3.56 1.00 -0.48
N ALA A 105 4.22 -0.14 -0.63
CA ALA A 105 5.67 -0.20 -0.78
C ALA A 105 6.11 0.61 -2.02
N ALA A 106 7.29 1.23 -1.94
CA ALA A 106 7.88 2.20 -2.87
C ALA A 106 7.11 3.52 -3.05
N GLU A 107 5.88 3.63 -2.56
CA GLU A 107 5.05 4.82 -2.73
C GLU A 107 5.13 5.80 -1.55
N PRO A 108 4.80 7.09 -1.77
CA PRO A 108 4.67 8.07 -0.71
C PRO A 108 3.62 7.67 0.35
N PRO A 109 3.65 8.32 1.54
CA PRO A 109 2.59 8.22 2.52
C PRO A 109 1.19 8.42 1.93
N PHE A 110 0.25 7.52 2.26
CA PHE A 110 -1.15 7.70 1.88
C PHE A 110 -1.97 8.31 3.02
N SER A 111 -1.87 7.78 4.23
CA SER A 111 -2.57 8.33 5.39
C SER A 111 -1.89 8.02 6.72
N LEU A 112 -2.14 8.88 7.71
CA LEU A 112 -1.72 8.70 9.11
C LEU A 112 -2.96 8.52 9.98
N GLU A 113 -3.02 7.41 10.71
CA GLU A 113 -4.19 7.03 11.49
C GLU A 113 -3.80 6.72 12.94
N VAL A 114 -4.60 7.15 13.91
CA VAL A 114 -4.27 6.95 15.34
C VAL A 114 -4.79 5.60 15.86
N GLY A 115 -5.81 5.03 15.22
CA GLY A 115 -6.45 3.80 15.65
C GLY A 115 -6.41 2.69 14.62
N LYS A 116 -6.51 1.46 15.12
CA LYS A 116 -6.45 0.22 14.32
C LYS A 116 -7.63 0.11 13.35
N GLN A 117 -8.79 0.63 13.74
CA GLN A 117 -9.99 0.61 12.93
C GLN A 117 -9.88 1.62 11.77
N GLU A 118 -9.37 2.81 12.08
CA GLU A 118 -9.12 3.88 11.13
C GLU A 118 -8.04 3.47 10.12
N ALA A 119 -6.99 2.78 10.56
CA ALA A 119 -5.99 2.17 9.68
C ALA A 119 -6.58 1.13 8.72
N LEU A 120 -7.57 0.33 9.16
CA LEU A 120 -8.26 -0.62 8.28
C LEU A 120 -9.14 0.10 7.24
N TRP A 121 -9.82 1.18 7.63
CA TRP A 121 -10.56 2.02 6.67
C TRP A 121 -9.63 2.72 5.69
N ALA A 122 -8.50 3.23 6.17
CA ALA A 122 -7.44 3.80 5.33
C ALA A 122 -6.90 2.78 4.33
N LEU A 123 -6.68 1.53 4.75
CA LEU A 123 -6.24 0.46 3.85
C LEU A 123 -7.24 0.25 2.69
N LYS A 124 -8.55 0.26 2.97
CA LYS A 124 -9.56 0.17 1.91
C LYS A 124 -9.54 1.39 0.98
N ARG A 125 -9.32 2.59 1.53
CA ARG A 125 -9.18 3.82 0.73
C ARG A 125 -7.91 3.77 -0.13
N LEU A 126 -6.83 3.19 0.38
CA LEU A 126 -5.59 2.97 -0.35
C LEU A 126 -5.83 2.03 -1.54
N TRP A 127 -6.54 0.93 -1.36
CA TRP A 127 -6.87 0.03 -2.48
C TRP A 127 -7.83 0.69 -3.48
N ALA A 128 -8.80 1.46 -2.98
CA ALA A 128 -9.67 2.28 -3.82
C ALA A 128 -8.92 3.32 -4.65
N SER A 129 -7.78 3.86 -4.17
CA SER A 129 -7.03 4.87 -4.93
C SER A 129 -6.46 4.32 -6.25
N ARG A 130 -6.28 2.99 -6.36
CA ARG A 130 -5.94 2.34 -7.64
C ARG A 130 -7.02 2.50 -8.69
N TRP A 131 -8.23 2.90 -8.35
CA TRP A 131 -9.34 3.06 -9.29
C TRP A 131 -9.61 4.51 -9.68
N GLN A 132 -8.81 5.44 -9.17
CA GLN A 132 -8.80 6.82 -9.64
C GLN A 132 -8.38 6.89 -11.11
N VAL A 133 -8.89 7.91 -11.81
CA VAL A 133 -8.72 8.08 -13.26
C VAL A 133 -7.26 7.97 -13.69
N ASP A 134 -6.37 8.75 -13.07
CA ASP A 134 -4.93 8.75 -13.40
C ASP A 134 -4.29 7.37 -13.18
N ALA A 135 -4.58 6.73 -12.05
CA ALA A 135 -4.07 5.40 -11.75
C ALA A 135 -4.56 4.34 -12.75
N VAL A 136 -5.80 4.46 -13.24
CA VAL A 136 -6.37 3.59 -14.28
C VAL A 136 -5.70 3.86 -15.63
N LEU A 137 -5.48 5.11 -15.99
CA LEU A 137 -4.80 5.50 -17.23
C LEU A 137 -3.36 4.98 -17.28
N ASP A 138 -2.63 5.07 -16.17
CA ASP A 138 -1.24 4.61 -16.07
C ASP A 138 -1.06 3.12 -16.37
N ARG A 139 -2.12 2.31 -16.18
CA ARG A 139 -2.11 0.86 -16.44
C ARG A 139 -2.95 0.43 -17.65
N ALA A 140 -3.66 1.36 -18.29
CA ALA A 140 -4.57 1.02 -19.36
C ALA A 140 -3.84 0.27 -20.51
N PRO A 141 -4.47 -0.73 -21.14
CA PRO A 141 -5.86 -1.18 -20.96
C PRO A 141 -6.04 -2.26 -19.87
N GLU A 142 -5.02 -2.58 -19.09
CA GLU A 142 -5.10 -3.61 -18.05
C GLU A 142 -5.85 -3.08 -16.82
N LEU A 143 -7.00 -3.68 -16.50
CA LEU A 143 -7.86 -3.19 -15.41
C LEU A 143 -7.37 -3.58 -14.02
N ALA A 144 -6.84 -4.80 -13.89
CA ALA A 144 -6.39 -5.33 -12.62
C ALA A 144 -5.17 -4.55 -12.12
N PRO A 145 -5.22 -3.94 -10.91
CA PRO A 145 -4.05 -3.30 -10.34
C PRO A 145 -2.92 -4.33 -10.12
N PRO A 146 -1.65 -3.97 -10.35
CA PRO A 146 -0.53 -4.83 -10.01
C PRO A 146 -0.49 -5.07 -8.50
N GLU A 147 -0.08 -6.27 -8.11
CA GLU A 147 0.06 -6.60 -6.69
C GLU A 147 1.30 -5.88 -6.12
N VAL A 148 1.04 -4.94 -5.20
CA VAL A 148 2.08 -4.21 -4.47
C VAL A 148 1.82 -4.40 -2.97
N PRO A 149 2.85 -4.72 -2.15
CA PRO A 149 2.65 -4.85 -0.70
C PRO A 149 2.07 -3.56 -0.11
N SER A 150 0.96 -3.66 0.63
CA SER A 150 0.52 -2.57 1.50
C SER A 150 1.28 -2.65 2.82
N LEU A 151 1.78 -1.52 3.29
CA LEU A 151 2.55 -1.39 4.53
C LEU A 151 1.72 -0.59 5.54
N ILE A 152 1.63 -1.12 6.76
CA ILE A 152 1.13 -0.39 7.91
C ILE A 152 2.26 -0.29 8.93
N GLN A 153 2.73 0.92 9.19
CA GLN A 153 3.96 1.16 9.94
C GLN A 153 3.67 2.00 11.19
N ALA A 154 4.20 1.58 12.34
CA ALA A 154 4.15 2.39 13.54
C ALA A 154 5.12 3.56 13.41
N VAL A 155 4.60 4.78 13.45
CA VAL A 155 5.38 6.01 13.30
C VAL A 155 5.14 6.93 14.50
N GLY A 156 6.04 7.89 14.69
CA GLY A 156 5.80 9.01 15.58
C GLY A 156 5.50 10.27 14.79
N ASN A 157 5.82 11.43 15.37
CA ASN A 157 5.60 12.71 14.72
C ASN A 157 6.62 12.94 13.61
N GLY A 158 6.15 13.38 12.44
CA GLY A 158 6.99 13.75 11.31
C GLY A 158 7.46 12.55 10.48
N LEU A 159 7.71 12.84 9.20
CA LEU A 159 8.37 11.95 8.27
C LEU A 159 9.38 12.79 7.48
N ASP A 160 10.63 12.71 7.88
CA ASP A 160 11.69 13.59 7.38
C ASP A 160 12.70 12.78 6.58
N LEU A 161 13.26 13.39 5.54
CA LEU A 161 14.39 12.82 4.81
C LEU A 161 15.64 12.92 5.69
N ASP A 162 16.37 11.83 5.84
CA ASP A 162 17.62 11.79 6.60
C ASP A 162 18.80 11.53 5.65
N ASP A 163 19.57 12.57 5.34
CA ASP A 163 20.69 12.48 4.38
C ASP A 163 21.81 11.56 4.87
N ALA A 164 22.16 11.63 6.16
CA ALA A 164 23.20 10.80 6.74
C ALA A 164 22.81 9.31 6.73
N LEU A 165 21.55 9.02 7.04
CA LEU A 165 21.02 7.66 6.97
C LEU A 165 20.83 7.18 5.53
N SER A 166 20.54 8.10 4.59
CA SER A 166 20.48 7.81 3.15
C SER A 166 21.84 7.38 2.61
N GLU A 167 22.93 8.07 2.97
CA GLU A 167 24.30 7.67 2.61
C GLU A 167 24.65 6.29 3.18
N ARG A 168 24.38 6.08 4.48
CA ARG A 168 24.63 4.80 5.14
C ARG A 168 23.81 3.67 4.53
N ALA A 169 22.53 3.90 4.27
CA ALA A 169 21.65 2.91 3.64
C ALA A 169 22.12 2.59 2.22
N SER A 170 22.58 3.59 1.47
CA SER A 170 23.12 3.37 0.13
C SER A 170 24.33 2.44 0.14
N GLN A 171 25.23 2.60 1.12
CA GLN A 171 26.36 1.70 1.32
C GLN A 171 25.93 0.27 1.69
N ILE A 172 24.93 0.12 2.57
CA ILE A 172 24.42 -1.20 2.99
C ILE A 172 23.70 -1.91 1.84
N LEU A 173 22.90 -1.17 1.06
CA LEU A 173 22.06 -1.73 0.01
C LEU A 173 22.82 -1.92 -1.32
N GLY A 174 23.94 -1.22 -1.51
CA GLY A 174 24.76 -1.25 -2.72
C GLY A 174 24.20 -0.42 -3.88
N GLU A 175 23.25 0.47 -3.60
CA GLU A 175 22.57 1.32 -4.58
C GLU A 175 22.25 2.67 -3.94
N ALA A 176 22.18 3.75 -4.73
CA ALA A 176 21.83 5.07 -4.20
C ALA A 176 20.36 5.09 -3.77
N VAL A 177 20.11 5.42 -2.51
CA VAL A 177 18.77 5.51 -1.94
C VAL A 177 18.60 6.76 -1.09
N ARG A 178 17.35 7.18 -0.97
CA ARG A 178 16.84 8.15 -0.01
C ARG A 178 16.06 7.44 1.07
N VAL A 179 16.27 7.86 2.31
CA VAL A 179 15.67 7.26 3.50
C VAL A 179 14.84 8.29 4.23
N TRP A 180 13.56 7.96 4.44
CA TRP A 180 12.68 8.75 5.28
C TRP A 180 12.54 8.08 6.65
N VAL A 181 12.63 8.90 7.69
CA VAL A 181 12.60 8.48 9.08
C VAL A 181 11.44 9.10 9.83
N SER A 182 10.94 8.38 10.83
CA SER A 182 10.05 8.91 11.84
C SER A 182 10.56 8.49 13.21
N SER A 183 10.74 9.46 14.12
CA SER A 183 11.28 9.20 15.47
C SER A 183 12.59 8.39 15.48
N GLY A 184 13.48 8.67 14.51
CA GLY A 184 14.77 7.99 14.38
C GLY A 184 14.72 6.56 13.82
N GLN A 185 13.55 6.08 13.37
CA GLN A 185 13.39 4.78 12.73
C GLN A 185 13.13 4.95 11.23
N VAL A 186 13.76 4.13 10.40
CA VAL A 186 13.50 4.08 8.96
C VAL A 186 12.07 3.62 8.70
N VAL A 187 11.35 4.42 7.93
CA VAL A 187 9.97 4.14 7.52
C VAL A 187 9.90 3.83 6.03
N ARG A 188 10.67 4.56 5.21
CA ARG A 188 10.64 4.40 3.75
C ARG A 188 12.04 4.47 3.15
N VAL A 189 12.26 3.65 2.12
CA VAL A 189 13.42 3.69 1.22
C VAL A 189 12.91 3.96 -0.19
N GLY A 190 13.53 4.89 -0.89
CA GLY A 190 13.20 5.23 -2.28
C GLY A 190 14.45 5.55 -3.08
N GLY A 191 14.39 5.38 -4.41
CA GLY A 191 15.42 5.83 -5.34
C GLY A 191 15.35 7.31 -5.65
#